data_AF-A0A662JDM2-F1
#
_entry.id   AF-A0A662JDM2-F1
#
_cell.length_a   1.000
_cell.length_b   1.000
_cell.length_c   1.000
_cell.angle_alpha   90.00
_cell.angle_beta   90.00
_cell.angle_gamma   90.00
#
_symmetry.space_group_name_H-M   'P 1'
#
loop_
_entity.id
_entity.type
_entity.pdbx_description
1 polymer ?
#
loop_
_entity_poly.entity_id
_entity_poly.type
_entity_poly.pdbx_seq_one_letter_code
_entity_poly.pdbx_strand_id
1 'polypeptide(L)' 'QVPRGAGSGLGQWLLSIGTSVVIGPHVGPNLGMILQQAGVRIELVPPGTPVIYALRKLGIMV' A
#
# COMPACT_ATOMS: atom_id res chain seq x y z
N GLN A 1 -12.28 19.87 -5.62
CA GLN A 1 -11.92 19.67 -4.21
C GLN A 1 -11.11 18.38 -4.13
N VAL A 2 -9.81 18.43 -3.82
CA VAL A 2 -9.02 17.19 -3.63
C VAL A 2 -9.53 16.55 -2.35
N PRO A 3 -9.96 15.27 -2.32
CA PRO A 3 -10.55 14.67 -1.13
C PRO A 3 -9.50 14.63 -0.01
N ARG A 4 -9.58 15.56 0.94
CA ARG A 4 -8.80 15.53 2.19
C ARG A 4 -9.34 14.38 3.04
N GLY A 5 -8.96 13.15 2.71
CA GLY A 5 -9.49 11.95 3.36
C GLY A 5 -9.35 10.66 2.57
N ALA A 6 -8.96 10.72 1.28
CA ALA A 6 -8.79 9.49 0.49
C ALA A 6 -7.74 8.55 1.10
N GLY A 7 -6.60 9.10 1.55
CA GLY A 7 -5.54 8.30 2.17
C GLY A 7 -5.92 7.70 3.52
N SER A 8 -6.67 8.42 4.35
CA SER A 8 -7.12 7.90 5.65
C SER A 8 -8.23 6.87 5.50
N GLY A 9 -9.21 7.11 4.62
CA GLY A 9 -10.28 6.14 4.32
C GLY A 9 -9.72 4.86 3.69
N LEU A 10 -8.80 4.98 2.73
CA LEU A 10 -8.12 3.84 2.13
C LEU A 10 -7.31 3.05 3.17
N GLY A 11 -6.58 3.76 4.04
CA GLY A 11 -5.82 3.12 5.12
C GLY A 11 -6.72 2.27 6.01
N GLN A 12 -7.81 2.85 6.52
CA GLN A 12 -8.75 2.12 7.38
C GLN A 12 -9.38 0.92 6.66
N TRP A 13 -9.74 1.06 5.39
CA TRP A 13 -10.27 -0.06 4.62
C TRP A 13 -9.24 -1.18 4.42
N LEU A 14 -7.99 -0.86 4.07
CA LEU A 14 -6.92 -1.86 3.93
C LEU A 14 -6.68 -2.62 5.24
N LEU A 15 -6.75 -1.95 6.38
CA LEU A 15 -6.65 -2.60 7.69
C LEU A 15 -7.85 -3.52 7.96
N SER A 16 -9.05 -3.10 7.61
CA SER A 16 -10.28 -3.89 7.84
C SER A 16 -10.28 -5.24 7.10
N ILE A 17 -9.57 -5.34 5.97
CA ILE A 17 -9.45 -6.57 5.19
C ILE A 17 -8.22 -7.42 5.58
N GLY A 18 -7.48 -7.04 6.63
CA GLY A 18 -6.33 -7.79 7.13
C GLY A 18 -5.08 -7.69 6.26
N THR A 19 -4.86 -6.54 5.60
CA THR A 19 -3.70 -6.34 4.71
C THR A 19 -2.38 -6.37 5.49
N SER A 20 -1.44 -7.22 5.08
CA SER A 20 -0.07 -7.28 5.68
C SER A 20 0.98 -6.54 4.85
N VAL A 21 0.76 -6.38 3.55
CA VAL A 21 1.68 -5.71 2.62
C VAL A 21 0.89 -4.83 1.64
N VAL A 22 1.32 -3.58 1.47
CA VAL A 22 0.81 -2.66 0.45
C VAL A 22 1.92 -2.38 -0.56
N ILE A 23 1.64 -2.60 -1.84
CA ILE A 23 2.59 -2.41 -2.94
C ILE A 23 2.11 -1.23 -3.79
N GLY A 24 2.98 -0.28 -4.07
CA GLY A 24 2.62 0.85 -4.92
C GLY A 24 3.80 1.76 -5.27
N PRO A 25 3.61 2.75 -6.14
CA PRO A 25 4.70 3.62 -6.56
C PRO A 25 5.05 4.69 -5.54
N HIS A 26 4.06 5.20 -4.82
CA HIS A 26 4.23 6.23 -3.80
C HIS A 26 3.14 6.07 -2.74
N VAL A 27 3.46 6.42 -1.49
CA VAL A 27 2.49 6.46 -0.40
C VAL A 27 2.55 7.85 0.24
N GLY A 28 1.43 8.55 0.23
CA GLY A 28 1.32 9.86 0.88
C GLY A 28 1.39 9.76 2.40
N PRO A 29 1.77 10.83 3.11
CA PRO A 29 2.08 10.81 4.54
C PRO A 29 0.92 10.28 5.41
N ASN A 30 -0.33 10.62 5.09
CA ASN A 30 -1.50 10.15 5.85
C ASN A 30 -1.69 8.63 5.79
N LEU A 31 -1.58 8.05 4.60
CA LEU A 31 -1.70 6.60 4.43
C LEU A 31 -0.47 5.90 5.01
N GLY A 32 0.72 6.46 4.78
CA GLY A 32 1.98 5.93 5.30
C GLY A 32 1.98 5.80 6.81
N MET A 33 1.53 6.83 7.53
CA MET A 33 1.43 6.79 8.99
C MET A 33 0.48 5.69 9.48
N ILE A 34 -0.71 5.57 8.89
CA ILE A 34 -1.71 4.57 9.30
C ILE A 34 -1.18 3.14 9.09
N LEU A 35 -0.62 2.88 7.91
CA LEU A 35 -0.06 1.56 7.58
C LEU A 35 1.13 1.21 8.48
N GLN A 36 2.05 2.16 8.70
CA GLN A 36 3.20 1.95 9.58
C GLN A 36 2.78 1.66 11.03
N GLN A 37 1.83 2.42 11.58
CA GLN A 37 1.33 2.21 12.94
C GLN A 37 0.66 0.84 13.11
N ALA A 38 0.00 0.35 12.07
CA ALA A 38 -0.64 -0.96 12.05
C ALA A 38 0.33 -2.12 11.72
N GLY A 39 1.62 -1.84 11.52
CA GLY A 39 2.62 -2.85 11.17
C GLY A 39 2.50 -3.39 9.75
N VAL A 40 1.78 -2.70 8.86
CA VAL A 40 1.65 -3.07 7.45
C VAL A 40 2.90 -2.66 6.69
N ARG A 41 3.53 -3.62 6.01
CA ARG A 41 4.73 -3.38 5.22
C ARG A 41 4.36 -2.59 3.95
N ILE A 42 5.14 -1.56 3.65
CA ILE A 42 4.98 -0.77 2.42
C ILE A 42 6.12 -1.13 1.47
N GLU A 43 5.78 -1.54 0.26
CA GLU A 43 6.73 -1.89 -0.79
C GLU A 43 6.59 -0.95 -1.98
N LEU A 44 7.66 -0.18 -2.23
CA LEU A 44 7.67 0.79 -3.32
C LEU A 44 8.20 0.15 -4.61
N VAL A 45 7.43 0.29 -5.68
CA VAL A 45 7.79 -0.23 -7.02
C VAL A 45 7.61 0.85 -8.09
N PRO A 46 8.46 0.93 -9.13
CA PRO A 46 8.31 1.94 -10.17
C PRO A 46 6.90 1.92 -10.82
N PRO A 47 6.33 3.09 -11.18
CA PRO A 47 5.11 3.14 -11.97
C PRO A 47 5.23 2.33 -13.27
N GLY A 48 4.15 1.67 -13.67
CA GLY A 48 4.15 0.82 -14.86
C GLY A 48 4.76 -0.57 -14.64
N THR A 49 5.29 -0.88 -13.45
CA THR A 49 5.67 -2.25 -13.09
C THR A 49 4.44 -3.15 -13.17
N PRO A 50 4.45 -4.21 -14.00
CA PRO A 50 3.36 -5.18 -14.02
C PRO A 50 3.21 -5.87 -12.66
N VAL A 51 1.97 -6.06 -12.21
CA VAL A 51 1.64 -6.62 -10.89
C VAL A 51 2.35 -7.95 -10.65
N ILE A 52 2.40 -8.83 -11.66
CA ILE A 52 3.08 -10.14 -11.58
C ILE A 52 4.56 -10.02 -11.20
N TYR A 53 5.28 -9.01 -11.72
CA TYR A 53 6.69 -8.82 -11.40
C TYR A 53 6.88 -8.27 -9.99
N ALA A 54 5.97 -7.40 -9.52
CA ALA A 54 6.00 -6.92 -8.15
C ALA A 54 5.76 -8.06 -7.15
N LEU A 55 4.79 -8.94 -7.42
CA LEU A 55 4.52 -10.11 -6.58
C LEU A 55 5.68 -11.10 -6.56
N ARG A 56 6.29 -11.37 -7.73
CA ARG A 56 7.49 -12.23 -7.85
C ARG A 56 8.68 -11.69 -7.08
N LYS A 57 8.94 -10.38 -7.15
CA LYS A 57 10.01 -9.73 -6.39
C LYS A 57 9.86 -9.92 -4.87
N LEU A 58 8.62 -10.02 -4.40
CA LEU A 58 8.30 -10.23 -2.99
C LEU A 58 8.18 -11.70 -2.59
N GLY A 59 8.34 -12.64 -3.53
CA GLY A 59 8.20 -14.06 -3.27
C GLY A 59 6.76 -14.52 -2.99
N ILE A 60 5.76 -13.69 -3.33
CA ILE A 60 4.33 -14.01 -3.11
C ILE A 60 3.81 -14.94 -4.21
N MET A 61 4.36 -14.84 -5.41
CA MET A 61 3.94 -15.62 -6.58
C MET A 61 5.17 -16.13 -7.35
N VAL A 62 5.05 -17.33 -7.90
CA VAL A 62 6.06 -18.00 -8.74
C VAL A 62 5.96 -17.63 -10.22
#